data_AF-A0A7Y4SXQ4-F1
#
_entry.id   AF-A0A7Y4SXQ4-F1
#
_cell.length_a   1.000
_cell.length_b   1.000
_cell.length_c   1.000
_cell.angle_alpha   90.00
_cell.angle_beta   90.00
_cell.angle_gamma   90.00
#
_symmetry.space_group_name_H-M   'P 1'
#
loop_
_entity.id
_entity.type
_entity.pdbx_description
1 polymer ?
#
loop_
_entity_poly.entity_id
_entity_poly.type
_entity_poly.pdbx_seq_one_letter_code
_entity_poly.pdbx_strand_id
1 'polypeptide(L)'
;LEDAGRGTCHVEVKSTTLVEGAVALFPDAVTERGTKHLGELARLARRGERAVQFFFVNRADVERFRPADAIDPEYGRALRRAAAAGVELVAYTTRVEARRLELLRPIPVELAASRGAGRGRIPRRGIVSPTDSKVPDPREGRGNMEEGR
;
A
#
# COMPACT_ATOMS: atom_id res chain seq x y z
N LEU A 1 12.59 5.25 -5.17
CA LEU A 1 12.16 6.46 -5.92
C LEU A 1 12.94 7.62 -5.35
N GLU A 2 13.46 8.51 -6.19
CA GLU A 2 14.27 9.65 -5.75
C GLU A 2 13.73 10.92 -6.39
N ASP A 3 13.72 12.00 -5.62
CA ASP A 3 13.29 13.32 -6.06
C ASP A 3 14.08 14.40 -5.31
N ALA A 4 14.49 15.46 -6.01
CA ALA A 4 15.33 16.51 -5.44
C ALA A 4 14.64 17.32 -4.32
N GLY A 5 13.30 17.43 -4.35
CA GLY A 5 12.53 18.16 -3.36
C GLY A 5 11.88 17.28 -2.28
N ARG A 6 11.75 15.98 -2.53
CA ARG A 6 11.03 15.03 -1.64
C ARG A 6 11.91 13.92 -1.07
N GLY A 7 13.17 13.83 -1.49
CA GLY A 7 14.13 12.82 -1.03
C GLY A 7 13.84 11.41 -1.55
N THR A 8 14.37 10.41 -0.85
CA THR A 8 14.24 8.99 -1.23
C THR A 8 12.99 8.36 -0.63
N CYS A 9 12.25 7.63 -1.46
CA CYS A 9 11.13 6.78 -1.07
C CYS A 9 11.41 5.32 -1.43
N HIS A 10 11.46 4.48 -0.40
CA HIS A 10 11.65 3.03 -0.52
C HIS A 10 10.29 2.35 -0.64
N VAL A 11 10.13 1.50 -1.64
CA VAL A 11 8.85 0.83 -1.90
C VAL A 11 9.11 -0.68 -2.00
N GLU A 12 8.50 -1.44 -1.12
CA GLU A 12 8.40 -2.90 -1.26
C GLU A 12 7.05 -3.23 -1.88
N VAL A 13 7.05 -4.02 -2.96
CA VAL A 13 5.83 -4.48 -3.61
C VAL A 13 5.54 -5.93 -3.24
N LYS A 14 4.31 -6.21 -2.81
CA LYS A 14 3.79 -7.58 -2.59
C LYS A 14 2.64 -7.85 -3.55
N SER A 15 2.70 -9.01 -4.19
CA SER A 15 1.59 -9.55 -4.98
C SER A 15 0.60 -10.25 -4.06
N THR A 16 -0.70 -9.99 -4.22
CA THR A 16 -1.75 -10.59 -3.39
C THR A 16 -2.85 -11.18 -4.26
N THR A 17 -3.15 -12.46 -4.06
CA THR A 17 -4.19 -13.22 -4.78
C THR A 17 -5.18 -13.89 -3.82
N LEU A 18 -4.76 -14.18 -2.59
CA LEU A 18 -5.60 -14.79 -1.56
C LEU A 18 -6.76 -13.86 -1.18
N VAL A 19 -7.96 -14.44 -1.11
CA VAL A 19 -9.20 -13.72 -0.83
C VAL A 19 -10.10 -14.52 0.11
N GLU A 20 -10.81 -13.80 0.98
CA GLU A 20 -11.92 -14.32 1.77
C GLU A 20 -13.12 -13.36 1.66
N GLY A 21 -14.15 -13.76 0.92
CA GLY A 21 -15.24 -12.87 0.53
C GLY A 21 -14.73 -11.66 -0.25
N ALA A 22 -15.00 -10.45 0.24
CA ALA A 22 -14.52 -9.19 -0.35
C ALA A 22 -13.21 -8.67 0.28
N VAL A 23 -12.45 -9.53 0.98
CA VAL A 23 -11.21 -9.16 1.69
C VAL A 23 -10.01 -9.80 1.02
N ALA A 24 -9.07 -8.99 0.55
CA ALA A 24 -7.75 -9.46 0.15
C ALA A 24 -6.88 -9.74 1.38
N LEU A 25 -6.16 -10.85 1.36
CA LEU A 25 -5.35 -11.32 2.48
C LEU A 25 -3.92 -11.58 2.04
N PHE A 26 -2.95 -11.22 2.87
CA PHE A 26 -1.55 -11.58 2.66
C PHE A 26 -0.87 -11.87 4.01
N PRO A 27 -0.01 -12.90 4.11
CA PRO A 27 0.41 -13.79 3.03
C PRO A 27 -0.52 -14.99 2.82
N ASP A 28 -0.28 -15.76 1.76
CA ASP A 28 -0.94 -17.05 1.47
C ASP A 28 -0.19 -18.27 2.05
N ALA A 29 1.04 -18.06 2.52
CA ALA A 29 1.83 -19.00 3.31
C ALA A 29 2.74 -18.25 4.30
N VAL A 30 3.29 -18.94 5.30
CA VAL A 30 4.26 -18.36 6.23
C VAL A 30 5.45 -17.77 5.46
N THR A 31 5.85 -16.53 5.80
CA THR A 31 6.89 -15.78 5.09
C THR A 31 7.86 -15.04 6.02
N GLU A 32 8.95 -15.73 6.37
CA GLU A 32 10.06 -15.13 7.15
C GLU A 32 10.70 -13.95 6.42
N ARG A 33 10.85 -14.06 5.09
CA ARG A 33 11.39 -12.99 4.25
C ARG A 33 10.51 -11.75 4.27
N GLY A 34 9.18 -11.91 4.18
CA GLY A 34 8.25 -10.79 4.28
C GLY A 34 8.35 -10.08 5.64
N THR A 35 8.43 -10.85 6.72
CA THR A 35 8.64 -10.34 8.08
C THR A 35 9.96 -9.56 8.21
N LYS A 36 11.06 -10.09 7.67
CA LYS A 36 12.37 -9.41 7.67
C LYS A 36 12.32 -8.07 6.92
N HIS A 37 11.74 -8.06 5.72
CA HIS A 37 11.64 -6.85 4.90
C HIS A 37 10.80 -5.76 5.59
N LEU A 38 9.72 -6.12 6.29
CA LEU A 38 8.97 -5.17 7.11
C LEU A 38 9.83 -4.54 8.22
N GLY A 39 10.73 -5.33 8.80
CA GLY A 39 11.73 -4.83 9.75
C GLY A 39 12.70 -3.81 9.13
N GLU A 40 13.13 -4.04 7.88
CA GLU A 40 13.99 -3.14 7.13
C GLU A 40 13.27 -1.83 6.78
N LEU A 41 12.03 -1.90 6.27
CA LEU A 41 11.19 -0.72 6.04
C LEU A 41 10.95 0.08 7.33
N ALA A 42 10.70 -0.60 8.45
CA ALA A 42 10.53 0.06 9.74
C ALA A 42 11.83 0.74 10.23
N ARG A 43 13.01 0.25 9.84
CA ARG A 43 14.28 0.94 10.13
C ARG A 43 14.43 2.19 9.29
N LEU A 44 14.11 2.12 8.00
CA LEU A 44 14.13 3.27 7.08
C LEU A 44 13.19 4.38 7.57
N ALA A 45 11.95 4.04 7.91
CA ALA A 45 10.95 4.98 8.43
C ALA A 45 11.42 5.69 9.71
N ARG A 46 12.06 4.97 10.64
CA ARG A 46 12.61 5.56 11.88
C ARG A 46 13.77 6.54 11.64
N ARG A 47 14.46 6.42 10.49
CA ARG A 47 15.49 7.40 10.09
C ARG A 47 14.91 8.64 9.41
N GLY A 48 13.58 8.72 9.28
CA GLY A 48 12.90 9.81 8.58
C GLY A 48 12.83 9.63 7.06
N GLU A 49 13.28 8.49 6.53
CA GLU A 49 13.11 8.18 5.11
C GLU A 49 11.69 7.67 4.83
N ARG A 50 11.12 8.04 3.67
CA ARG A 50 9.81 7.54 3.30
C ARG A 50 9.89 6.06 2.93
N ALA A 51 9.08 5.23 3.57
CA ALA A 51 9.03 3.80 3.33
C ALA A 51 7.59 3.35 3.12
N VAL A 52 7.35 2.58 2.06
CA VAL A 52 6.01 2.14 1.63
C VAL A 52 6.00 0.62 1.47
N GLN A 53 5.03 -0.03 2.11
CA GLN A 53 4.63 -1.39 1.76
C GLN A 53 3.42 -1.31 0.83
N PHE A 54 3.63 -1.63 -0.44
CA PHE A 54 2.62 -1.61 -1.48
C PHE A 54 2.09 -3.01 -1.78
N PHE A 55 0.79 -3.23 -1.58
CA PHE A 55 0.08 -4.45 -1.91
C PHE A 55 -0.60 -4.30 -3.28
N PHE A 56 -0.04 -5.01 -4.27
CA PHE A 56 -0.59 -5.18 -5.60
C PHE A 56 -1.60 -6.32 -5.57
N VAL A 57 -2.88 -5.97 -5.43
CA VAL A 57 -3.95 -6.95 -5.27
C VAL A 57 -4.50 -7.33 -6.64
N ASN A 58 -4.20 -8.56 -7.07
CA ASN A 58 -4.52 -9.12 -8.39
C ASN A 58 -6.00 -9.47 -8.56
N ARG A 59 -6.88 -8.63 -8.04
CA ARG A 59 -8.32 -8.82 -7.97
C ARG A 59 -9.02 -7.48 -7.99
N ALA A 60 -10.11 -7.39 -8.74
CA ALA A 60 -10.97 -6.20 -8.81
C ALA A 60 -12.19 -6.28 -7.87
N ASP A 61 -12.53 -7.48 -7.39
CA ASP A 61 -13.73 -7.84 -6.64
C ASP A 61 -13.57 -7.71 -5.11
N VAL A 62 -12.50 -7.07 -4.64
CA VAL A 62 -12.23 -6.88 -3.22
C VAL A 62 -12.40 -5.42 -2.80
N GLU A 63 -12.79 -5.21 -1.54
CA GLU A 63 -13.12 -3.90 -1.01
C GLU A 63 -12.09 -3.41 0.01
N ARG A 64 -11.35 -4.32 0.64
CA ARG A 64 -10.40 -4.03 1.72
C ARG A 64 -9.29 -5.07 1.77
N PHE A 65 -8.19 -4.72 2.40
CA PHE A 65 -7.04 -5.59 2.61
C PHE A 65 -6.81 -5.81 4.11
N ARG A 66 -6.41 -7.03 4.50
CA ARG A 66 -5.99 -7.38 5.87
C ARG A 66 -4.76 -8.29 5.85
N PRO A 67 -3.90 -8.26 6.90
CA PRO A 67 -2.93 -9.32 7.09
C PRO A 67 -3.65 -10.65 7.37
N ALA A 68 -3.15 -11.74 6.79
CA ALA A 68 -3.66 -13.09 7.00
C ALA A 68 -3.13 -13.66 8.33
N ASP A 69 -3.59 -13.11 9.46
CA ASP A 69 -3.11 -13.48 10.80
C ASP A 69 -3.26 -14.98 11.11
N ALA A 70 -4.23 -15.66 10.49
CA ALA A 70 -4.45 -17.10 10.63
C ALA A 70 -3.40 -17.96 9.89
N ILE A 71 -2.72 -17.40 8.88
CA ILE A 71 -1.69 -18.08 8.09
C ILE A 71 -0.31 -17.75 8.63
N ASP A 72 -0.02 -16.46 8.81
CA ASP A 72 1.25 -15.99 9.36
C ASP A 72 1.00 -14.88 10.40
N PRO A 73 0.82 -15.26 11.68
CA PRO A 73 0.61 -14.29 12.74
C PRO A 73 1.86 -13.44 13.02
N GLU A 74 3.07 -13.89 12.67
CA GLU A 74 4.28 -13.09 12.84
C GLU A 74 4.37 -12.00 11.78
N TYR A 75 4.06 -12.32 10.52
CA TYR A 75 3.95 -11.30 9.47
C TYR A 75 2.93 -10.23 9.85
N GLY A 76 1.73 -10.62 10.31
CA GLY A 76 0.71 -9.67 10.74
C GLY A 76 1.17 -8.78 11.90
N ARG A 77 1.86 -9.34 12.90
CA ARG A 77 2.49 -8.54 13.98
C ARG A 77 3.56 -7.60 13.43
N ALA A 78 4.41 -8.06 12.52
CA ALA A 78 5.44 -7.24 11.90
C ALA A 78 4.85 -6.09 11.08
N LEU A 79 3.76 -6.33 10.34
CA LEU A 79 3.09 -5.31 9.54
C LEU A 79 2.52 -4.20 10.42
N ARG A 80 1.88 -4.57 11.53
CA ARG A 80 1.41 -3.62 12.56
C ARG A 80 2.55 -2.81 13.17
N ARG A 81 3.68 -3.46 13.50
CA ARG A 81 4.88 -2.76 14.01
C ARG A 81 5.50 -1.82 12.98
N ALA A 82 5.52 -2.21 11.70
CA ALA A 82 6.03 -1.37 10.62
C ALA A 82 5.16 -0.12 10.42
N ALA A 83 3.83 -0.28 10.38
CA ALA A 83 2.90 0.84 10.31
C ALA A 83 3.09 1.82 11.49
N ALA A 84 3.21 1.28 12.72
CA ALA A 84 3.47 2.09 13.90
C ALA A 84 4.83 2.82 13.87
N ALA A 85 5.80 2.31 13.10
CA ALA A 85 7.10 2.94 12.91
C ALA A 85 7.12 4.00 11.79
N GLY A 86 5.98 4.24 11.11
CA GLY A 86 5.85 5.23 10.04
C GLY A 86 5.92 4.65 8.63
N VAL A 87 5.89 3.33 8.45
CA VAL A 87 5.77 2.73 7.12
C VAL A 87 4.36 2.96 6.58
N GLU A 88 4.24 3.55 5.39
CA GLU A 88 2.98 3.74 4.70
C GLU A 88 2.49 2.40 4.13
N LEU A 89 1.25 2.03 4.44
CA LEU A 89 0.64 0.82 3.88
C LEU A 89 -0.36 1.21 2.81
N VAL A 90 -0.14 0.72 1.59
CA VAL A 90 -0.96 1.05 0.43
C VAL A 90 -1.40 -0.25 -0.24
N ALA A 91 -2.69 -0.37 -0.55
CA ALA A 91 -3.21 -1.51 -1.30
C ALA A 91 -4.05 -1.01 -2.47
N TYR A 92 -3.82 -1.56 -3.66
CA TYR A 92 -4.59 -1.26 -4.85
C TYR A 92 -5.12 -2.52 -5.50
N THR A 93 -6.39 -2.46 -5.90
CA THR A 93 -7.01 -3.47 -6.76
C THR A 93 -6.49 -3.34 -8.18
N THR A 94 -6.51 -4.44 -8.91
CA THR A 94 -6.07 -4.47 -10.30
C THR A 94 -7.02 -5.29 -11.16
N ARG A 95 -7.03 -4.98 -12.45
CA ARG A 95 -7.61 -5.83 -13.48
C ARG A 95 -6.46 -6.44 -14.26
N VAL A 96 -6.37 -7.76 -14.23
CA VAL A 96 -5.38 -8.54 -14.99
C VAL A 96 -6.11 -9.29 -16.10
N GLU A 97 -5.74 -9.00 -17.33
CA GLU A 97 -6.23 -9.62 -18.56
C GLU A 97 -5.03 -10.16 -19.36
N ALA A 98 -5.28 -11.02 -20.35
CA ALA A 98 -4.22 -11.69 -21.11
C ALA A 98 -3.20 -10.73 -21.76
N ARG A 99 -3.59 -9.48 -22.06
CA ARG A 99 -2.71 -8.47 -22.69
C ARG A 99 -2.70 -7.13 -21.97
N ARG A 100 -3.30 -7.04 -20.78
CA ARG A 100 -3.49 -5.77 -20.08
C ARG A 100 -3.41 -5.95 -18.57
N LEU A 101 -2.70 -5.03 -17.94
CA LEU A 101 -2.65 -4.89 -16.50
C LEU A 101 -3.02 -3.45 -16.19
N GLU A 102 -4.10 -3.28 -15.42
CA GLU A 102 -4.61 -1.99 -15.02
C GLU A 102 -4.66 -1.91 -13.50
N LEU A 103 -4.00 -0.89 -12.95
CA LEU A 103 -4.21 -0.49 -11.58
C LEU A 103 -5.56 0.22 -11.47
N LEU A 104 -6.43 -0.27 -10.60
CA LEU A 104 -7.76 0.29 -10.41
C LEU A 104 -7.74 1.27 -9.23
N ARG A 105 -8.51 0.98 -8.19
CA ARG A 105 -8.70 1.87 -7.04
C ARG A 105 -7.90 1.44 -5.83
N PRO A 106 -7.50 2.40 -4.96
CA PRO A 106 -7.00 2.06 -3.64
C PRO A 106 -8.11 1.37 -2.82
N ILE A 107 -7.69 0.50 -1.91
CA ILE A 107 -8.55 -0.10 -0.89
C ILE A 107 -7.96 0.14 0.50
N PRO A 108 -8.81 0.32 1.53
CA PRO A 108 -8.34 0.47 2.89
C PRO A 108 -7.56 -0.77 3.34
N VAL A 109 -6.42 -0.52 4.00
CA VAL A 109 -5.65 -1.51 4.73
C VAL A 109 -6.14 -1.52 6.18
N GLU A 110 -6.75 -2.62 6.60
CA GLU A 110 -7.28 -2.78 7.95
C GLU A 110 -6.32 -3.64 8.79
N LEU A 111 -5.75 -3.02 9.84
CA LEU A 111 -4.76 -3.66 10.71
C LEU A 111 -5.35 -4.25 12.00
N ALA A 112 -6.62 -3.98 12.28
CA ALA A 112 -7.27 -4.48 13.49
C ALA A 112 -7.22 -6.02 13.51
N ALA A 113 -6.81 -6.59 14.64
CA ALA A 113 -6.94 -8.03 14.85
C ALA A 113 -8.40 -8.43 14.64
N SER A 114 -8.64 -9.60 14.04
CA SER A 114 -9.98 -10.17 13.93
C SER A 114 -10.54 -10.42 15.34
N ARG A 115 -11.25 -9.43 15.89
CA ARG A 115 -12.12 -9.66 17.04
C ARG A 115 -13.34 -10.41 16.51
N GLY A 116 -13.64 -11.57 17.11
CA GLY A 116 -14.92 -12.23 16.92
C GLY A 116 -16.07 -11.21 17.03
N ALA A 117 -17.07 -11.36 16.16
CA ALA A 117 -18.14 -10.40 15.93
C ALA A 117 -18.69 -9.78 17.22
N GLY A 118 -18.36 -8.51 17.45
CA GLY A 118 -18.86 -7.71 18.57
C GLY A 118 -18.97 -6.25 18.14
N ARG A 119 -20.20 -5.76 18.00
CA ARG A 119 -20.54 -4.37 17.66
C ARG A 119 -19.88 -3.41 18.65
N GLY A 120 -18.82 -2.72 18.21
CA GLY A 120 -18.14 -1.68 18.96
C GLY A 120 -17.61 -0.62 18.02
N ARG A 121 -18.00 0.64 18.25
CA ARG A 121 -17.70 1.81 17.42
C ARG A 121 -16.18 2.04 17.31
N ILE A 122 -15.64 1.99 16.09
CA ILE A 122 -14.20 2.12 15.79
C ILE A 122 -13.78 3.60 15.85
N PRO A 123 -12.68 3.97 16.54
CA PRO A 123 -12.12 5.31 16.47
C PRO A 123 -11.41 5.55 15.13
N ARG A 124 -11.76 6.66 14.46
CA ARG A 124 -11.25 7.05 13.13
C ARG A 124 -9.86 7.70 13.25
N ARG A 125 -8.78 6.94 13.33
CA ARG A 125 -7.43 7.43 13.02
C ARG A 125 -6.60 6.34 12.34
N GLY A 126 -6.08 6.63 11.15
CA GLY A 126 -5.20 5.75 10.39
C GLY A 126 -5.56 5.50 8.91
N ILE A 127 -6.52 6.21 8.34
CA ILE A 127 -6.77 6.19 6.89
C ILE A 127 -5.98 7.35 6.27
N VAL A 128 -4.93 7.05 5.51
CA VAL A 128 -4.30 8.04 4.64
C VAL A 128 -4.85 7.78 3.23
N SER A 129 -5.82 8.59 2.83
CA SER A 129 -6.31 8.61 1.45
C SER A 129 -5.25 9.24 0.55
N PRO A 130 -4.91 8.64 -0.60
CA PRO A 130 -3.99 9.26 -1.55
C PRO A 130 -4.77 10.30 -2.38
N THR A 131 -4.95 11.51 -1.87
CA THR A 131 -5.52 12.62 -2.67
C THR A 131 -4.74 13.93 -2.68
N ASP A 132 -3.65 14.10 -1.93
CA ASP A 132 -2.86 15.35 -1.98
C ASP A 132 -1.57 15.23 -2.81
N SER A 133 -1.69 14.83 -4.07
CA SER A 133 -0.62 15.04 -5.06
C SER A 133 -1.24 15.19 -6.44
N LYS A 134 -1.50 16.45 -6.81
CA LYS A 134 -1.67 16.85 -8.21
C LYS A 134 -0.44 16.39 -8.99
N VAL A 135 -0.59 15.35 -9.80
CA VAL A 135 0.32 15.04 -10.89
C VAL A 135 -0.08 15.99 -12.04
N PRO A 136 0.76 16.93 -12.47
CA PRO A 136 0.40 17.80 -13.59
C PRO A 136 0.38 17.01 -14.90
N ASP A 137 -0.59 17.34 -15.76
CA ASP A 137 -0.72 16.79 -17.11
C ASP A 137 0.48 17.21 -17.98
N PRO A 138 1.21 16.28 -18.59
CA PRO A 138 2.35 16.60 -19.46
C PRO A 138 1.98 17.33 -20.76
N ARG A 139 0.72 17.68 -21.00
CA ARG A 139 0.25 18.38 -22.22
C ARG A 139 0.08 19.89 -22.06
N GLU A 140 0.17 20.44 -20.85
CA GLU A 140 0.10 21.89 -20.64
C GLU A 140 1.52 22.50 -20.58
N GLY A 141 2.07 22.87 -21.74
CA GLY A 141 3.41 23.49 -21.76
C GLY A 141 4.00 23.88 -23.11
N ARG A 142 3.21 23.98 -24.19
CA ARG A 142 3.67 24.54 -25.47
C ARG A 142 2.95 25.87 -25.74
N GLY A 143 3.42 26.92 -25.06
CA GLY A 143 3.09 28.31 -25.37
C GLY A 143 4.06 28.86 -26.42
N ASN A 144 3.52 29.58 -27.41
CA ASN A 144 4.21 30.21 -28.54
C ASN A 144 5.45 31.02 -28.14
N MET A 145 6.58 30.77 -28.82
CA MET A 145 7.63 31.79 -29.01
C MET A 145 7.30 32.57 -30.28
N GLU A 146 6.86 33.81 -30.11
CA GLU A 146 6.92 34.85 -31.14
C GLU A 146 8.38 35.32 -31.25
N GLU A 147 9.03 35.03 -32.38
CA GLU A 147 10.31 35.65 -32.74
C GLU A 147 10.02 37.01 -33.39
N GLY A 148 10.37 38.08 -32.68
CA GLY A 148 10.46 39.42 -33.24
C GLY A 148 11.74 39.59 -34.06
N ARG A 149 11.59 40.07 -35.31
CA ARG A 149 12.53 40.91 -36.04
C ARG A 149 11.77 41.81 -37.00
#